data_AF-A0A9L0RZT6-F1
#
_entry.id   AF-A0A9L0RZT6-F1
#
_cell.length_a   1.000
_cell.length_b   1.000
_cell.length_c   1.000
_cell.angle_alpha   90.00
_cell.angle_beta   90.00
_cell.angle_gamma   90.00
#
_symmetry.space_group_name_H-M   'P 1'
#
loop_
_entity.id
_entity.type
_entity.pdbx_description
1 polymer ?
#
loop_
_entity_poly.entity_id
_entity_poly.type
_entity_poly.pdbx_seq_one_letter_code
_entity_poly.pdbx_strand_id
1 'polypeptide(L)'
;MSFVPVAADSDFPIHNLPYGVFSTKSNPKPRIGVAIGDQILDLSVIKDLFTGPVLSKHQDVFDQPTLNSFMGLGQAAWKEARGFLQNLLSASQARLRDDTELRKHAFTPQASATMHLPATIGEYLYTRTCTEQLSGLGWLARLHGLLFLLAACYKCWNHVQGQGKCIGAKLVC
;
A
#
# COMPACT_ATOMS: atom_id res chain seq x y z
N MET A 1 16.00 -10.52 6.97
CA MET A 1 15.25 -11.43 6.08
C MET A 1 13.86 -11.64 6.63
N SER A 2 12.84 -11.76 5.76
CA SER A 2 11.48 -12.12 6.18
C SER A 2 11.30 -13.64 6.21
N PHE A 3 10.33 -14.14 6.96
CA PHE A 3 9.87 -15.53 6.80
C PHE A 3 9.00 -15.72 5.56
N VAL A 4 8.42 -14.64 5.02
CA VAL A 4 7.68 -14.66 3.76
C VAL A 4 8.71 -14.75 2.62
N PRO A 5 8.55 -15.67 1.66
CA PRO A 5 9.42 -15.73 0.49
C PRO A 5 9.34 -14.43 -0.31
N VAL A 6 10.48 -13.81 -0.57
CA VAL A 6 10.59 -12.61 -1.40
C VAL A 6 11.64 -12.87 -2.47
N ALA A 7 11.26 -12.73 -3.73
CA ALA A 7 12.19 -12.82 -4.85
C ALA A 7 13.21 -11.66 -4.82
N ALA A 8 14.43 -11.89 -5.27
CA ALA A 8 15.51 -10.89 -5.19
C ALA A 8 15.21 -9.60 -5.99
N ASP A 9 14.40 -9.72 -7.04
CA ASP A 9 13.92 -8.68 -7.93
C ASP A 9 12.53 -8.15 -7.57
N SER A 10 11.97 -8.57 -6.42
CA SER A 10 10.64 -8.12 -5.99
C SER A 10 10.65 -6.65 -5.59
N ASP A 11 9.64 -5.90 -6.06
CA ASP A 11 9.37 -4.52 -5.62
C ASP A 11 8.92 -4.43 -4.16
N PHE A 12 8.58 -5.56 -3.51
CA PHE A 12 8.01 -5.60 -2.17
C PHE A 12 8.90 -6.34 -1.15
N PRO A 13 10.16 -5.93 -0.95
CA PRO A 13 10.96 -6.46 0.13
C PRO A 13 10.44 -5.97 1.49
N ILE A 14 10.89 -6.63 2.56
CA ILE A 14 10.62 -6.23 3.96
C ILE A 14 11.08 -4.79 4.27
N HIS A 15 11.94 -4.21 3.42
CA HIS A 15 12.39 -2.83 3.53
C HIS A 15 11.44 -1.81 2.88
N ASN A 16 10.51 -2.22 2.01
CA ASN A 16 9.59 -1.31 1.33
C ASN A 16 8.27 -1.15 2.09
N LEU A 17 7.57 -2.26 2.35
CA LEU A 17 6.29 -2.34 3.09
C LEU A 17 5.31 -1.19 2.75
N PRO A 18 4.85 -1.08 1.48
CA PRO A 18 3.89 -0.06 1.10
C PRO A 18 2.49 -0.39 1.63
N TYR A 19 1.73 0.65 1.97
CA TYR A 19 0.35 0.54 2.43
C TYR A 19 -0.61 0.69 1.25
N GLY A 20 -1.70 -0.07 1.27
CA GLY A 20 -2.75 0.01 0.27
C GLY A 20 -4.10 -0.43 0.82
N VAL A 21 -5.14 -0.17 0.02
CA VAL A 21 -6.49 -0.67 0.29
C VAL A 21 -6.79 -1.77 -0.72
N PHE A 22 -7.26 -2.91 -0.24
CA PHE A 22 -7.62 -4.04 -1.08
C PHE A 22 -8.94 -4.66 -0.64
N SER A 23 -9.55 -5.42 -1.53
CA SER A 23 -10.61 -6.37 -1.21
C SER A 23 -10.37 -7.69 -1.96
N THR A 24 -11.22 -8.68 -1.71
CA THR A 24 -11.11 -10.02 -2.27
C THR A 24 -12.48 -10.50 -2.70
N LYS A 25 -12.55 -11.51 -3.58
CA LYS A 25 -13.84 -12.12 -3.94
C LYS A 25 -14.59 -12.70 -2.74
N SER A 26 -13.87 -13.28 -1.77
CA SER A 26 -14.45 -13.85 -0.54
C SER A 26 -14.89 -12.79 0.46
N ASN A 27 -14.17 -11.66 0.54
CA ASN A 27 -14.52 -10.53 1.39
C ASN A 27 -14.46 -9.22 0.59
N PRO A 28 -15.62 -8.69 0.15
CA PRO A 28 -15.70 -7.49 -0.68
C PRO A 28 -15.44 -6.20 0.08
N LYS A 29 -15.39 -6.23 1.43
CA LYS A 29 -15.11 -5.04 2.24
C LYS A 29 -13.69 -4.53 1.96
N PRO A 30 -13.52 -3.26 1.53
CA PRO A 30 -12.21 -2.63 1.42
C PRO A 30 -11.54 -2.55 2.79
N ARG A 31 -10.27 -2.91 2.83
CA ARG A 31 -9.47 -2.94 4.06
C ARG A 31 -8.01 -2.64 3.78
N ILE A 32 -7.31 -2.22 4.83
CA ILE A 32 -5.92 -1.80 4.74
C ILE A 32 -5.01 -3.01 4.78
N GLY A 33 -4.06 -3.06 3.84
CA GLY A 33 -3.04 -4.09 3.79
C GLY A 33 -1.65 -3.54 3.45
N VAL A 34 -0.65 -4.38 3.71
CA VAL A 34 0.76 -4.11 3.41
C VAL A 34 1.30 -5.17 2.47
N ALA A 35 1.91 -4.76 1.36
CA ALA A 35 2.48 -5.70 0.40
C ALA A 35 3.84 -6.23 0.89
N ILE A 36 4.03 -7.54 0.77
CA ILE A 36 5.31 -8.22 1.00
C ILE A 36 5.44 -9.42 0.07
N GLY A 37 6.49 -9.44 -0.76
CA GLY A 37 6.67 -10.43 -1.81
C GLY A 37 5.46 -10.47 -2.75
N ASP A 38 4.82 -11.63 -2.86
CA ASP A 38 3.59 -11.86 -3.62
C ASP A 38 2.32 -11.85 -2.76
N GLN A 39 2.44 -11.53 -1.47
CA GLN A 39 1.36 -11.50 -0.49
C GLN A 39 0.98 -10.06 -0.10
N ILE A 40 -0.21 -9.96 0.48
CA ILE A 40 -0.71 -8.79 1.19
C ILE A 40 -1.00 -9.23 2.63
N LEU A 41 -0.40 -8.54 3.60
CA LEU A 41 -0.71 -8.66 5.02
C LEU A 41 -1.90 -7.75 5.34
N ASP A 42 -2.99 -8.33 5.80
CA ASP A 42 -4.21 -7.65 6.23
C ASP A 42 -4.02 -7.04 7.62
N LEU A 43 -4.00 -5.70 7.70
CA LEU A 43 -3.78 -5.01 8.98
C LEU A 43 -4.98 -5.11 9.91
N SER A 44 -6.20 -5.30 9.38
CA SER A 44 -7.40 -5.45 10.22
C SER A 44 -7.38 -6.74 11.04
N VAL A 45 -6.71 -7.78 10.53
CA VAL A 45 -6.57 -9.09 11.21
C VAL A 45 -5.52 -9.04 12.31
N ILE A 46 -4.49 -8.19 12.19
CA ILE A 46 -3.38 -8.10 13.15
C ILE A 46 -3.40 -6.82 14.00
N LYS A 47 -4.45 -6.00 13.91
CA LYS A 47 -4.55 -4.70 14.58
C LYS A 47 -4.35 -4.79 16.11
N ASP A 48 -4.83 -5.87 16.72
CA ASP A 48 -4.74 -6.09 18.17
C ASP A 48 -3.30 -6.33 18.64
N LEU A 49 -2.39 -6.67 17.72
CA LEU A 49 -0.97 -6.86 18.03
C LEU A 49 -0.20 -5.53 18.13
N PHE A 50 -0.77 -4.42 17.65
CA PHE A 50 -0.16 -3.09 17.77
C PHE A 50 -0.33 -2.55 19.19
N THR A 51 0.62 -2.91 20.06
CA THR A 51 0.63 -2.59 21.50
C THR A 51 1.56 -1.43 21.86
N GLY A 52 2.04 -0.69 20.87
CA GLY A 52 2.94 0.44 21.07
C GLY A 52 2.26 1.69 21.65
N PRO A 53 3.05 2.71 22.03
CA PRO A 53 2.55 3.87 22.78
C PRO A 53 1.52 4.70 22.01
N VAL A 54 1.61 4.77 20.68
CA VAL A 54 0.68 5.53 19.85
C VAL A 54 -0.45 4.64 19.35
N LEU A 55 -0.13 3.50 18.72
CA LEU A 55 -1.13 2.70 18.00
C LEU A 55 -2.04 1.90 18.92
N SER A 56 -1.65 1.61 20.16
CA SER A 56 -2.51 0.91 21.13
C SER A 56 -3.85 1.60 21.39
N LYS A 57 -3.93 2.93 21.22
CA LYS A 57 -5.16 3.73 21.40
C LYS A 57 -5.92 3.98 20.10
N HIS A 58 -5.36 3.60 18.95
CA HIS A 58 -5.84 3.95 17.62
C HIS A 58 -5.85 2.73 16.68
N GLN A 59 -6.07 1.52 17.20
CA GLN A 59 -6.07 0.29 16.40
C GLN A 59 -7.25 0.25 15.40
N ASP A 60 -8.32 0.98 15.69
CA ASP A 60 -9.54 1.12 14.86
C ASP A 60 -9.25 1.73 13.49
N VAL A 61 -8.15 2.47 13.32
CA VAL A 61 -7.77 3.04 12.02
C VAL A 61 -7.50 1.95 10.98
N PHE A 62 -7.14 0.73 11.39
CA PHE A 62 -6.88 -0.38 10.47
C PHE A 62 -8.17 -1.09 9.99
N ASP A 63 -9.32 -0.81 10.60
CA ASP A 63 -10.63 -1.30 10.15
C ASP A 63 -11.30 -0.39 9.10
N GLN A 64 -10.70 0.78 8.85
CA GLN A 64 -11.23 1.78 7.94
C GLN A 64 -11.10 1.34 6.48
N PRO A 65 -12.04 1.76 5.60
CA PRO A 65 -11.98 1.43 4.18
C PRO A 65 -10.91 2.22 3.42
N THR A 66 -10.29 3.23 4.03
CA THR A 66 -9.25 4.08 3.43
C THR A 66 -8.14 4.40 4.43
N LEU A 67 -6.96 4.80 3.93
CA LEU A 67 -5.80 5.16 4.75
C LEU A 67 -5.91 6.54 5.44
N ASN A 68 -6.96 7.33 5.17
CA ASN A 68 -7.06 8.71 5.65
C ASN A 68 -6.89 8.83 7.18
N SER A 69 -7.55 7.97 7.96
CA SER A 69 -7.46 8.00 9.43
C SER A 69 -6.05 7.64 9.92
N PHE A 70 -5.42 6.63 9.31
CA PHE A 70 -4.04 6.26 9.63
C PHE A 70 -3.02 7.34 9.23
N MET A 71 -3.22 8.00 8.08
CA MET A 71 -2.45 9.16 7.67
C MET A 71 -2.63 10.34 8.64
N GLY A 72 -3.84 10.52 9.19
CA GLY A 72 -4.12 11.58 10.17
C GLY A 72 -3.36 11.45 11.50
N LEU A 73 -2.90 10.25 11.87
CA LEU A 73 -2.12 10.03 13.11
C LEU A 73 -0.69 10.60 13.06
N GLY A 74 -0.17 10.86 11.86
CA GLY A 74 1.14 11.46 11.65
C GLY A 74 2.34 10.54 11.86
N GLN A 75 3.54 11.13 11.75
CA GLN A 75 4.80 10.40 11.57
C GLN A 75 5.15 9.43 12.72
N ALA A 76 4.77 9.74 13.96
CA ALA A 76 5.04 8.88 15.11
C ALA A 76 4.34 7.53 14.97
N ALA A 77 3.06 7.53 14.60
CA ALA A 77 2.28 6.32 14.34
C ALA A 77 2.84 5.54 13.15
N TRP A 78 3.27 6.21 12.08
CA TRP A 78 3.82 5.54 10.90
C TRP A 78 5.14 4.84 11.18
N LYS A 79 6.03 5.48 11.93
CA LYS A 79 7.31 4.90 12.37
C LYS A 79 7.09 3.70 13.28
N GLU A 80 6.16 3.83 14.23
CA GLU A 80 5.76 2.73 15.11
C GLU A 80 5.20 1.55 14.31
N ALA A 81 4.25 1.80 13.40
CA ALA A 81 3.66 0.77 12.55
C ALA A 81 4.72 0.06 11.71
N ARG A 82 5.60 0.82 11.05
CA ARG A 82 6.66 0.26 10.19
C ARG A 82 7.64 -0.58 10.98
N GLY A 83 8.13 -0.09 12.12
CA GLY A 83 9.06 -0.82 12.97
C GLY A 83 8.44 -2.11 13.52
N PHE A 84 7.18 -2.04 13.94
CA PHE A 84 6.41 -3.21 14.37
C PHE A 84 6.27 -4.23 13.24
N LEU A 85 5.85 -3.82 12.05
CA LEU A 85 5.68 -4.71 10.90
C LEU A 85 6.99 -5.36 10.45
N GLN A 86 8.10 -4.62 10.47
CA GLN A 86 9.42 -5.17 10.17
C GLN A 86 9.83 -6.25 11.19
N ASN A 87 9.56 -6.02 12.48
CA ASN A 87 9.81 -7.02 13.50
C ASN A 87 8.88 -8.24 13.32
N LEU A 88 7.58 -8.01 13.12
CA LEU A 88 6.57 -9.06 12.98
C LEU A 88 6.84 -9.96 11.76
N LEU A 89 7.31 -9.39 10.66
CA LEU A 89 7.62 -10.09 9.41
C LEU A 89 9.05 -10.65 9.38
N SER A 90 9.88 -10.38 10.39
CA SER A 90 11.26 -10.90 10.46
C SER A 90 11.27 -12.43 10.58
N ALA A 91 12.24 -13.08 9.93
CA ALA A 91 12.43 -14.52 10.03
C ALA A 91 12.68 -15.01 11.47
N SER A 92 13.19 -14.13 12.34
CA SER A 92 13.48 -14.43 13.76
C SER A 92 12.26 -14.29 14.68
N GLN A 93 11.14 -13.75 14.22
CA GLN A 93 9.98 -13.46 15.05
C GLN A 93 8.93 -14.57 14.94
N ALA A 94 8.69 -15.27 16.05
CA ALA A 94 7.76 -16.39 16.12
C ALA A 94 6.28 -15.95 16.10
N ARG A 95 5.97 -14.73 16.59
CA ARG A 95 4.59 -14.32 16.92
C ARG A 95 3.57 -14.49 15.79
N LEU A 96 3.94 -14.17 14.55
CA LEU A 96 3.11 -14.38 13.35
C LEU A 96 3.60 -15.56 12.49
N ARG A 97 4.90 -15.89 12.56
CA ARG A 97 5.49 -16.97 11.76
C ARG A 97 4.92 -18.34 12.13
N ASP A 98 4.80 -18.61 13.43
CA ASP A 98 4.46 -19.92 13.99
C ASP A 98 2.94 -20.06 14.28
N ASP A 99 2.23 -18.93 14.36
CA ASP A 99 0.78 -18.89 14.53
C ASP A 99 0.08 -19.19 13.18
N THR A 100 -0.12 -20.48 12.92
CA THR A 100 -0.61 -20.96 11.61
C THR A 100 -2.03 -20.47 11.30
N GLU A 101 -2.90 -20.41 12.30
CA GLU A 101 -4.28 -19.94 12.13
C GLU A 101 -4.31 -18.44 11.84
N LEU A 102 -3.59 -17.63 12.61
CA LEU A 102 -3.50 -16.19 12.35
C LEU A 102 -2.89 -15.93 10.98
N ARG A 103 -1.80 -16.63 10.63
CA ARG A 103 -1.12 -16.47 9.34
C ARG A 103 -2.03 -16.77 8.15
N LYS A 104 -2.86 -17.81 8.25
CA LYS A 104 -3.81 -18.18 7.20
C LYS A 104 -4.86 -17.09 6.93
N HIS A 105 -5.28 -16.37 7.97
CA HIS A 105 -6.27 -15.30 7.84
C HIS A 105 -5.63 -13.94 7.53
N ALA A 106 -4.39 -13.70 7.99
CA ALA A 106 -3.70 -12.43 7.84
C ALA A 106 -3.09 -12.24 6.45
N PHE A 107 -2.76 -13.32 5.72
CA PHE A 107 -2.14 -13.21 4.40
C PHE A 107 -3.13 -13.52 3.27
N THR A 108 -3.11 -12.66 2.25
CA THR A 108 -3.87 -12.84 1.01
C THR A 108 -2.92 -12.77 -0.20
N PRO A 109 -2.99 -13.72 -1.15
CA PRO A 109 -2.21 -13.62 -2.38
C PRO A 109 -2.60 -12.38 -3.18
N GLN A 110 -1.61 -11.58 -3.62
CA GLN A 110 -1.87 -10.38 -4.43
C GLN A 110 -2.65 -10.69 -5.71
N ALA A 111 -2.49 -11.88 -6.28
CA ALA A 111 -3.24 -12.32 -7.46
C ALA A 111 -4.75 -12.47 -7.22
N SER A 112 -5.16 -12.65 -5.97
CA SER A 112 -6.57 -12.79 -5.56
C SER A 112 -7.19 -11.48 -5.05
N ALA A 113 -6.37 -10.44 -4.89
CA ALA A 113 -6.77 -9.16 -4.36
C ALA A 113 -7.15 -8.17 -5.48
N THR A 114 -8.17 -7.36 -5.21
CA THR A 114 -8.54 -6.20 -6.02
C THR A 114 -8.11 -4.95 -5.27
N MET A 115 -7.22 -4.15 -5.88
CA MET A 115 -6.73 -2.92 -5.27
C MET A 115 -7.74 -1.78 -5.47
N HIS A 116 -7.87 -0.93 -4.44
CA HIS A 116 -8.72 0.25 -4.45
C HIS A 116 -7.88 1.52 -4.30
N LEU A 117 -8.53 2.67 -4.47
CA LEU A 117 -7.90 3.95 -4.19
C LEU A 117 -7.50 3.99 -2.69
N PRO A 118 -6.23 4.30 -2.38
CA PRO A 118 -5.71 4.15 -1.02
C PRO A 118 -6.25 5.19 -0.03
N ALA A 119 -6.67 6.36 -0.51
CA ALA A 119 -7.23 7.43 0.30
C ALA A 119 -8.32 8.17 -0.49
N THR A 120 -9.31 8.71 0.23
CA THR A 120 -10.24 9.67 -0.34
C THR A 120 -9.48 10.97 -0.59
N ILE A 121 -9.39 11.36 -1.86
CA ILE A 121 -8.69 12.58 -2.29
C ILE A 121 -9.69 13.75 -2.21
N GLY A 122 -9.38 14.74 -1.37
CA GLY A 122 -10.19 15.97 -1.26
C GLY A 122 -9.87 16.96 -2.38
N GLU A 123 -8.65 17.49 -2.40
CA GLU A 123 -8.17 18.40 -3.44
C GLU A 123 -6.83 17.91 -4.02
N TYR A 124 -6.66 18.02 -5.33
CA TYR A 124 -5.46 17.58 -6.04
C TYR A 124 -4.62 18.80 -6.46
N LEU A 125 -3.45 18.97 -5.84
CA LEU A 125 -2.47 19.99 -6.23
C LEU A 125 -1.35 19.32 -7.03
N TYR A 126 -1.20 19.70 -8.31
CA TYR A 126 -0.07 19.25 -9.13
C TYR A 126 1.10 20.22 -8.96
N THR A 127 2.31 19.68 -8.75
CA THR A 127 3.54 20.48 -8.67
C THR A 127 4.19 20.59 -10.05
N ARG A 128 4.91 21.70 -10.29
CA ARG A 128 5.57 21.98 -11.58
C ARG A 128 6.61 20.94 -11.99
N THR A 129 7.11 20.13 -11.06
CA THR A 129 8.06 19.03 -11.31
C THR A 129 7.50 17.96 -12.24
N CYS A 130 6.18 17.68 -12.19
CA CYS A 130 5.53 16.78 -13.15
C CYS A 130 5.52 17.35 -14.58
N THR A 131 5.49 18.68 -14.74
CA THR A 131 5.45 19.33 -16.07
C THR A 131 6.77 19.18 -16.80
N GLU A 132 7.90 19.37 -16.10
CA GLU A 132 9.25 19.28 -16.71
C GLU A 132 9.57 17.87 -17.22
N GLN A 133 9.14 16.86 -16.47
CA GLN A 133 9.31 15.46 -16.84
C GLN A 133 8.50 15.08 -18.08
N LEU A 134 7.33 15.69 -18.28
CA LEU A 134 6.50 15.51 -19.48
C LEU A 134 7.00 16.32 -20.69
N SER A 135 7.59 17.49 -20.45
CA SER A 135 8.22 18.28 -21.53
C SER A 135 9.51 17.67 -22.06
N GLY A 136 10.34 17.07 -21.18
CA GLY A 136 11.57 16.39 -21.58
C GLY A 136 11.33 15.14 -22.45
N LEU A 137 10.13 14.58 -22.39
CA LEU A 137 9.70 13.42 -23.19
C LEU A 137 8.95 13.81 -24.48
N GLY A 138 8.83 15.10 -24.82
CA GLY A 138 8.34 15.58 -26.12
C GLY A 138 6.82 15.44 -26.37
N TRP A 139 6.01 15.14 -25.35
CA TRP A 139 4.57 14.86 -25.50
C TRP A 139 3.67 16.10 -25.63
N LEU A 140 4.23 17.31 -25.61
CA LEU A 140 3.48 18.57 -25.65
C LEU A 140 3.04 19.00 -27.05
N ALA A 141 3.54 18.35 -28.11
CA ALA A 141 3.32 18.81 -29.47
C ALA A 141 2.17 18.06 -30.18
N ARG A 142 0.92 18.23 -29.73
CA ARG A 142 -0.26 18.43 -30.59
C ARG A 142 -1.60 18.29 -29.86
N LEU A 143 -2.46 19.26 -30.15
CA LEU A 143 -3.93 19.30 -30.11
C LEU A 143 -4.60 20.05 -28.96
N HIS A 144 -5.23 21.15 -29.37
CA HIS A 144 -6.24 21.95 -28.69
C HIS A 144 -7.37 21.13 -28.06
N GLY A 145 -7.87 21.63 -26.92
CA GLY A 145 -9.27 21.45 -26.54
C GLY A 145 -9.52 20.43 -25.43
N LEU A 146 -9.55 20.93 -24.19
CA LEU A 146 -10.46 20.63 -23.08
C LEU A 146 -10.90 19.19 -22.71
N LEU A 147 -10.30 18.12 -23.26
CA LEU A 147 -10.73 16.75 -22.96
C LEU A 147 -9.57 15.77 -22.74
N PHE A 148 -8.62 16.09 -21.84
CA PHE A 148 -7.43 15.23 -21.65
C PHE A 148 -6.90 15.03 -20.22
N LEU A 149 -7.68 15.29 -19.17
CA LEU A 149 -7.20 15.07 -17.79
C LEU A 149 -7.55 13.71 -17.18
N LEU A 150 -8.44 12.93 -17.81
CA LEU A 150 -8.55 11.51 -17.50
C LEU A 150 -7.35 10.73 -18.08
N ALA A 151 -6.85 11.08 -19.26
CA ALA A 151 -5.91 10.25 -20.01
C ALA A 151 -4.44 10.32 -19.58
N ALA A 152 -3.97 11.34 -18.86
CA ALA A 152 -2.56 11.42 -18.46
C ALA A 152 -2.23 10.52 -17.26
N CYS A 153 -3.12 10.50 -16.26
CA CYS A 153 -3.06 9.47 -15.22
C CYS A 153 -3.43 8.11 -15.82
N TYR A 154 -4.40 8.02 -16.73
CA TYR A 154 -4.75 6.75 -17.40
C TYR A 154 -3.67 6.22 -18.36
N LYS A 155 -2.75 7.05 -18.89
CA LYS A 155 -1.59 6.59 -19.70
C LYS A 155 -0.36 6.33 -18.85
N CYS A 156 -0.14 7.02 -17.73
CA CYS A 156 0.86 6.54 -16.76
C CYS A 156 0.40 5.22 -16.14
N TRP A 157 -0.91 5.11 -15.85
CA TRP A 157 -1.62 3.87 -15.51
C TRP A 157 -1.49 2.84 -16.64
N ASN A 158 -1.86 3.12 -17.90
CA ASN A 158 -1.85 2.13 -19.00
C ASN A 158 -0.48 1.83 -19.61
N HIS A 159 0.49 2.74 -19.52
CA HIS A 159 1.85 2.45 -19.98
C HIS A 159 2.59 1.56 -18.97
N VAL A 160 2.21 1.64 -17.69
CA VAL A 160 2.60 0.65 -16.66
C VAL A 160 1.78 -0.65 -16.76
N GLN A 161 0.59 -0.63 -17.37
CA GLN A 161 -0.17 -1.88 -17.69
C GLN A 161 0.47 -2.73 -18.81
N GLY A 162 1.59 -2.29 -19.41
CA GLY A 162 2.42 -3.18 -20.25
C GLY A 162 3.32 -4.13 -19.43
N GLN A 163 3.57 -3.81 -18.15
CA GLN A 163 4.38 -4.59 -17.21
C GLN A 163 3.96 -4.24 -15.76
N GLY A 164 2.99 -4.98 -15.19
CA GLY A 164 2.88 -5.19 -13.73
C GLY A 164 2.26 -4.08 -12.85
N LYS A 165 1.05 -4.36 -12.32
CA LYS A 165 0.59 -4.07 -10.94
C LYS A 165 1.04 -2.75 -10.27
N CYS A 166 0.20 -1.71 -10.27
CA CYS A 166 0.29 -0.64 -9.26
C CYS A 166 -0.29 -1.14 -7.92
N ILE A 167 0.58 -1.56 -6.99
CA ILE A 167 0.21 -1.96 -5.63
C ILE A 167 0.74 -0.90 -4.65
N GLY A 168 -0.16 -0.06 -4.13
CA GLY A 168 0.07 0.74 -2.92
C GLY A 168 0.48 2.20 -3.14
N ALA A 169 0.06 3.05 -2.20
CA ALA A 169 0.62 4.38 -2.03
C ALA A 169 1.85 4.29 -1.15
N LYS A 170 3.00 4.75 -1.65
CA LYS A 170 4.21 4.86 -0.85
C LYS A 170 4.06 6.11 0.04
N LEU A 171 3.70 5.92 1.32
CA LEU A 171 3.93 6.96 2.32
C LEU A 171 5.44 7.10 2.47
N VAL A 172 6.00 8.13 1.84
CA VAL A 172 7.40 8.52 2.01
C VAL A 172 7.49 9.22 3.38
N CYS A 173 8.27 8.64 4.29
CA CYS A 173 8.64 9.23 5.58
C CYS A 173 9.67 10.34 5.41
#